data_AF-A0A6N7Q6V8-F1
#
_entry.id   AF-A0A6N7Q6V8-F1
#
_cell.length_a   1.000
_cell.length_b   1.000
_cell.length_c   1.000
_cell.angle_alpha   90.00
_cell.angle_beta   90.00
_cell.angle_gamma   90.00
#
_symmetry.space_group_name_H-M   'P 1'
#
loop_
_entity.id
_entity.type
_entity.pdbx_description
1 polymer ?
#
loop_
_entity_poly.entity_id
_entity_poly.type
_entity_poly.pdbx_seq_one_letter_code
_entity_poly.pdbx_strand_id
1 'polypeptide(L)'
;MALVLGWMVLVVSTTGCLVDETPALADMVTTAKLRQYYGNPNRLSGIEYNRAVGLRFQRDVLGNLPGGKVLASNRQPFPSPQRKERSGGRFRGVIPDGVTGAIEGFKGPLPPVISTHPESTFIEVKAVKGTVNLDYAQYQILGMLDVLTRSAAASSTGPDRAYPSLYFVVTGDTSIGNGVVDHATTLRILLWVSGVEDLGGGDLRVAPPLCLNCHAILPGKKLPGTLSGRSFHVHDLSDAGDRGLDKPMLDDGLVGHPGTPGNTRPH
;
A
#
# COMPACT_ATOMS: atom_id res chain seq x y z
N MET A 1 -6.11 19.97 65.11
CA MET A 1 -5.13 19.90 64.00
C MET A 1 -5.28 18.54 63.35
N ALA A 2 -5.92 18.49 62.18
CA ALA A 2 -6.15 17.26 61.42
C ALA A 2 -5.09 17.12 60.33
N LEU A 3 -4.37 15.99 60.33
CA LEU A 3 -3.37 15.63 59.35
C LEU A 3 -4.06 14.93 58.17
N VAL A 4 -4.10 15.56 56.99
CA VAL A 4 -4.61 14.95 55.76
C VAL A 4 -3.44 14.29 55.05
N LEU A 5 -3.41 12.94 55.06
CA LEU A 5 -2.53 12.14 54.21
C LEU A 5 -3.05 12.21 52.75
N GLY A 6 -2.35 12.95 51.90
CA GLY A 6 -2.54 12.91 50.45
C GLY A 6 -1.86 11.69 49.85
N TRP A 7 -2.66 10.71 49.41
CA TRP A 7 -2.20 9.61 48.57
C TRP A 7 -1.96 10.15 47.15
N MET A 8 -0.70 10.22 46.74
CA MET A 8 -0.32 10.53 45.37
C MET A 8 -0.32 9.22 44.57
N VAL A 9 -1.36 9.02 43.75
CA VAL A 9 -1.42 7.92 42.79
C VAL A 9 -0.45 8.25 41.66
N LEU A 10 0.67 7.53 41.63
CA LEU A 10 1.61 7.54 40.51
C LEU A 10 0.95 6.76 39.36
N VAL A 11 0.37 7.48 38.40
CA VAL A 11 -0.04 6.90 37.12
C VAL A 11 1.23 6.64 36.32
N VAL A 12 1.72 5.41 36.35
CA VAL A 12 2.76 4.94 35.43
C VAL A 12 2.13 4.89 34.05
N SER A 13 2.39 5.93 33.25
CA SER A 13 2.08 5.93 31.83
C SER A 13 2.83 4.76 31.19
N THR A 14 2.09 3.76 30.75
CA THR A 14 2.58 2.65 29.94
C THR A 14 3.35 3.22 28.75
N THR A 15 4.60 2.80 28.59
CA THR A 15 5.46 3.04 27.44
C THR A 15 4.79 2.49 26.18
N GLY A 16 3.92 3.28 25.57
CA GLY A 16 3.62 3.17 24.15
C GLY A 16 4.90 3.54 23.41
N CYS A 17 5.35 2.70 22.49
CA CYS A 17 6.41 3.04 21.55
C CYS A 17 6.01 4.33 20.83
N LEU A 18 6.54 5.47 21.28
CA LEU A 18 6.61 6.67 20.48
C LEU A 18 7.57 6.33 19.33
N VAL A 19 7.01 6.11 18.15
CA VAL A 19 7.78 6.15 16.91
C VAL A 19 8.11 7.63 16.70
N ASP A 20 9.10 8.12 17.44
CA ASP A 20 9.39 9.55 17.60
C ASP A 20 9.91 10.21 16.33
N GLU A 21 10.14 9.46 15.25
CA GLU A 21 10.49 10.01 13.95
C GLU A 21 9.87 9.13 12.86
N THR A 22 8.54 9.21 12.70
CA THR A 22 8.01 9.02 11.34
C THR A 22 8.63 10.15 10.53
N PRO A 23 9.49 9.90 9.52
CA PRO A 23 10.10 10.97 8.74
C PRO A 23 8.99 11.91 8.34
N ALA A 24 9.16 13.20 8.65
CA ALA A 24 8.12 14.19 8.46
C ALA A 24 7.52 13.99 7.07
N LEU A 25 6.26 13.57 7.00
CA LEU A 25 5.50 13.37 5.76
C LEU A 25 5.24 14.70 5.03
N ALA A 26 6.00 15.76 5.38
CA ALA A 26 5.83 17.14 4.98
C ALA A 26 5.90 17.31 3.46
N ASP A 27 6.58 16.39 2.76
CA ASP A 27 6.77 16.48 1.31
C ASP A 27 6.14 15.30 0.56
N MET A 28 5.10 14.63 1.10
CA MET A 28 4.44 13.56 0.37
C MET A 28 3.51 14.10 -0.72
N VAL A 29 3.61 13.55 -1.93
CA VAL A 29 2.73 13.91 -3.03
C VAL A 29 1.30 13.49 -2.70
N THR A 30 0.35 14.42 -2.82
CA THR A 30 -1.09 14.15 -2.62
C THR A 30 -1.74 13.73 -3.92
N THR A 31 -2.93 13.12 -3.85
CA THR A 31 -3.73 12.83 -5.05
C THR A 31 -4.00 14.08 -5.90
N ALA A 32 -4.23 15.24 -5.27
CA ALA A 32 -4.42 16.51 -5.97
C ALA A 32 -3.16 16.94 -6.73
N LYS A 33 -1.99 16.82 -6.09
CA LYS A 33 -0.71 17.15 -6.71
C LYS A 33 -0.37 16.19 -7.85
N LEU A 34 -0.67 14.90 -7.71
CA LEU A 34 -0.52 13.93 -8.80
C LEU A 34 -1.36 14.30 -10.03
N ARG A 35 -2.61 14.73 -9.84
CA ARG A 35 -3.45 15.21 -10.97
C ARG A 35 -2.84 16.41 -11.67
N GLN A 36 -2.26 17.34 -10.91
CA GLN A 36 -1.55 18.49 -11.47
C GLN A 36 -0.33 18.03 -12.29
N TYR A 37 0.51 17.16 -11.73
CA TYR A 37 1.71 16.66 -12.41
C TYR A 37 1.40 15.85 -13.66
N TYR A 38 0.42 14.96 -13.61
CA TYR A 38 0.08 14.12 -14.76
C TYR A 38 -0.79 14.85 -15.80
N GLY A 39 -1.35 16.01 -15.46
CA GLY A 39 -2.18 16.82 -16.36
C GLY A 39 -3.40 16.07 -16.90
N ASN A 40 -4.00 16.52 -18.00
CA ASN A 40 -5.10 15.83 -18.68
C ASN A 40 -5.03 16.01 -20.22
N PRO A 41 -3.97 15.49 -20.87
CA PRO A 41 -3.70 15.77 -22.29
C PRO A 41 -4.81 15.28 -23.23
N ASN A 42 -5.53 14.23 -22.81
CA ASN A 42 -6.60 13.61 -23.59
C ASN A 42 -7.99 14.19 -23.27
N ARG A 43 -8.07 15.24 -22.45
CA ARG A 43 -9.32 15.90 -22.04
C ARG A 43 -10.37 14.92 -21.49
N LEU A 44 -9.92 13.89 -20.79
CA LEU A 44 -10.76 12.89 -20.15
C LEU A 44 -11.58 13.55 -19.03
N SER A 45 -12.68 12.90 -18.61
CA SER A 45 -13.49 13.44 -17.52
C SER A 45 -13.85 12.36 -16.50
N GLY A 46 -14.05 12.79 -15.25
CA GLY A 46 -14.53 11.92 -14.18
C GLY A 46 -13.67 10.67 -13.95
N ILE A 47 -14.30 9.50 -14.05
CA ILE A 47 -13.67 8.20 -13.76
C ILE A 47 -12.49 7.92 -14.71
N GLU A 48 -12.65 8.22 -16.00
CA GLU A 48 -11.62 7.93 -17.01
C GLU A 48 -10.34 8.72 -16.76
N TYR A 49 -10.48 9.99 -16.37
CA TYR A 49 -9.34 10.84 -16.01
C TYR A 49 -8.60 10.28 -14.80
N ASN A 50 -9.31 10.00 -13.71
CA ASN A 50 -8.72 9.46 -12.49
C ASN A 50 -8.03 8.11 -12.72
N ARG A 51 -8.63 7.24 -13.55
CA ARG A 51 -8.04 5.97 -13.92
C ARG A 51 -6.75 6.15 -14.72
N ALA A 52 -6.71 7.09 -15.66
CA ALA A 52 -5.50 7.37 -16.43
C ALA A 52 -4.35 7.86 -15.52
N VAL A 53 -4.64 8.76 -14.58
CA VAL A 53 -3.68 9.24 -13.58
C VAL A 53 -3.20 8.09 -12.68
N GLY A 54 -4.12 7.29 -12.14
CA GLY A 54 -3.79 6.16 -11.26
C GLY A 54 -2.93 5.10 -11.93
N LEU A 55 -3.28 4.68 -13.15
CA LEU A 55 -2.49 3.70 -13.92
C LEU A 55 -1.11 4.22 -14.29
N ARG A 56 -1.00 5.51 -14.61
CA ARG A 56 0.27 6.15 -14.90
C ARG A 56 1.15 6.19 -13.65
N PHE A 57 0.60 6.63 -12.52
CA PHE A 57 1.26 6.65 -11.23
C PHE A 57 1.74 5.26 -10.80
N GLN A 58 0.89 4.24 -10.90
CA GLN A 58 1.24 2.85 -10.60
C GLN A 58 2.45 2.39 -11.42
N ARG A 59 2.43 2.62 -12.73
CA ARG A 59 3.53 2.20 -13.61
C ARG A 59 4.84 2.90 -13.26
N ASP A 60 4.78 4.21 -13.05
CA ASP A 60 5.97 5.01 -12.75
C ASP A 60 6.54 4.63 -11.38
N VAL A 61 5.69 4.38 -10.37
CA VAL A 61 6.10 3.86 -9.05
C VAL A 61 6.73 2.47 -9.15
N LEU A 62 6.07 1.50 -9.76
CA LEU A 62 6.57 0.11 -9.86
C LEU A 62 7.92 0.05 -10.57
N GLY A 63 8.12 0.90 -11.59
CA GLY A 63 9.38 0.99 -12.32
C GLY A 63 10.54 1.58 -11.51
N ASN A 64 10.25 2.27 -10.40
CA ASN A 64 11.22 3.02 -9.60
C ASN A 64 11.29 2.58 -8.13
N LEU A 65 10.67 1.45 -7.78
CA LEU A 65 10.78 0.86 -6.45
C LEU A 65 12.24 0.54 -6.07
N PRO A 66 12.58 0.53 -4.76
CA PRO A 66 13.93 0.19 -4.33
C PRO A 66 14.25 -1.27 -4.69
N GLY A 67 15.37 -1.48 -5.39
CA GLY A 67 15.83 -2.82 -5.77
C GLY A 67 16.59 -2.85 -7.10
N GLY A 68 17.19 -4.01 -7.40
CA GLY A 68 17.92 -4.22 -8.65
C GLY A 68 17.03 -4.53 -9.87
N LYS A 69 15.75 -4.87 -9.64
CA LYS A 69 14.81 -5.31 -10.68
C LYS A 69 13.66 -4.32 -10.82
N VAL A 70 13.50 -3.78 -12.04
CA VAL A 70 12.31 -3.02 -12.43
C VAL A 70 11.10 -3.96 -12.37
N LEU A 71 10.07 -3.57 -11.63
CA LEU A 71 8.82 -4.34 -11.54
C LEU A 71 7.82 -3.80 -12.56
N ALA A 72 7.27 -4.71 -13.37
CA ALA A 72 6.18 -4.40 -14.27
C ALA A 72 4.83 -4.62 -13.57
N SER A 73 3.78 -3.96 -14.05
CA SER A 73 2.42 -4.21 -13.60
C SER A 73 2.07 -5.68 -13.78
N ASN A 74 1.58 -6.29 -12.71
CA ASN A 74 1.05 -7.64 -12.77
C ASN A 74 -0.33 -7.65 -13.44
N ARG A 75 -0.58 -8.68 -14.24
CA ARG A 75 -1.87 -8.93 -14.91
C ARG A 75 -2.45 -10.30 -14.56
N GLN A 76 -1.71 -11.10 -13.80
CA GLN A 76 -2.11 -12.43 -13.42
C GLN A 76 -3.08 -12.36 -12.24
N PRO A 77 -4.27 -12.96 -12.35
CA PRO A 77 -5.19 -13.08 -11.23
C PRO A 77 -4.78 -14.21 -10.29
N PHE A 78 -4.96 -13.98 -9.00
CA PHE A 78 -4.74 -14.96 -7.94
C PHE A 78 -6.07 -15.33 -7.27
N PRO A 79 -6.47 -16.61 -7.26
CA PRO A 79 -7.75 -17.02 -6.66
C PRO A 79 -7.81 -16.76 -5.15
N SER A 80 -8.88 -16.10 -4.69
CA SER A 80 -9.15 -15.82 -3.28
C SER A 80 -10.52 -16.35 -2.88
N PRO A 81 -10.59 -17.47 -2.14
CA PRO A 81 -11.82 -17.97 -1.55
C PRO A 81 -12.51 -16.93 -0.67
N GLN A 82 -11.76 -16.18 0.15
CA GLN A 82 -12.37 -15.19 1.04
C GLN A 82 -13.02 -14.05 0.26
N ARG A 83 -12.34 -13.51 -0.77
CA ARG A 83 -12.95 -12.48 -1.62
C ARG A 83 -14.18 -13.02 -2.36
N LYS A 84 -14.10 -14.26 -2.84
CA LYS A 84 -15.24 -14.94 -3.48
C LYS A 84 -16.43 -15.00 -2.54
N GLU A 85 -16.24 -15.44 -1.31
CA GLU A 85 -17.30 -15.53 -0.32
C GLU A 85 -17.89 -14.15 0.01
N ARG A 86 -17.03 -13.17 0.36
CA ARG A 86 -17.46 -11.84 0.80
C ARG A 86 -18.10 -11.00 -0.30
N SER A 87 -17.79 -11.28 -1.56
CA SER A 87 -18.41 -10.62 -2.73
C SER A 87 -19.61 -11.37 -3.30
N GLY A 88 -20.11 -12.43 -2.63
CA GLY A 88 -21.22 -13.25 -3.14
C GLY A 88 -20.89 -13.97 -4.46
N GLY A 89 -19.61 -14.26 -4.70
CA GLY A 89 -19.11 -14.93 -5.90
C GLY A 89 -18.83 -13.99 -7.08
N ARG A 90 -19.12 -12.69 -6.95
CA ARG A 90 -18.88 -11.69 -8.01
C ARG A 90 -17.41 -11.56 -8.36
N PHE A 91 -16.52 -11.61 -7.35
CA PHE A 91 -15.08 -11.49 -7.53
C PHE A 91 -14.36 -12.67 -6.90
N ARG A 92 -13.65 -13.44 -7.71
CA ARG A 92 -13.12 -14.77 -7.32
C ARG A 92 -11.63 -14.78 -6.99
N GLY A 93 -10.97 -13.66 -7.17
CA GLY A 93 -9.53 -13.52 -7.02
C GLY A 93 -9.11 -12.07 -7.01
N VAL A 94 -7.82 -11.82 -6.89
CA VAL A 94 -7.21 -10.49 -6.82
C VAL A 94 -6.15 -10.36 -7.91
N ILE A 95 -5.90 -9.13 -8.34
CA ILE A 95 -4.78 -8.79 -9.21
C ILE A 95 -4.02 -7.71 -8.46
N PRO A 96 -2.96 -8.05 -7.72
CA PRO A 96 -2.10 -7.03 -7.12
C PRO A 96 -1.40 -6.24 -8.23
N ASP A 97 -1.07 -4.98 -7.96
CA ASP A 97 -0.39 -4.12 -8.94
C ASP A 97 1.00 -4.62 -9.31
N GLY A 98 1.74 -5.17 -8.35
CA GLY A 98 3.02 -5.81 -8.55
C GLY A 98 3.13 -7.12 -7.77
N VAL A 99 3.94 -8.05 -8.28
CA VAL A 99 4.21 -9.34 -7.64
C VAL A 99 5.71 -9.59 -7.64
N THR A 100 6.23 -9.96 -6.48
CA THR A 100 7.60 -10.43 -6.31
C THR A 100 7.63 -11.58 -5.30
N GLY A 101 8.82 -12.09 -5.01
CA GLY A 101 8.99 -13.13 -4.01
C GLY A 101 9.43 -12.62 -2.65
N ALA A 102 9.63 -13.57 -1.75
CA ALA A 102 10.31 -13.39 -0.47
C ALA A 102 11.60 -14.23 -0.44
N ILE A 103 12.52 -13.88 0.46
CA ILE A 103 13.76 -14.63 0.70
C ILE A 103 13.83 -14.98 2.17
N GLU A 104 14.32 -16.17 2.47
CA GLU A 104 14.78 -16.55 3.81
C GLU A 104 15.88 -15.60 4.32
N GLY A 105 15.84 -15.27 5.60
CA GLY A 105 16.75 -14.34 6.26
C GLY A 105 16.54 -12.86 5.91
N PHE A 106 15.81 -12.56 4.82
CA PHE A 106 15.49 -11.20 4.41
C PHE A 106 14.16 -10.72 4.99
N LYS A 107 14.17 -9.57 5.66
CA LYS A 107 13.03 -9.02 6.40
C LYS A 107 12.60 -7.66 5.87
N GLY A 108 12.71 -7.45 4.56
CA GLY A 108 12.24 -6.25 3.84
C GLY A 108 11.19 -6.62 2.79
N PRO A 109 10.43 -5.64 2.26
CA PRO A 109 9.37 -5.93 1.30
C PRO A 109 9.92 -6.32 -0.08
N LEU A 110 11.07 -5.78 -0.48
CA LEU A 110 11.62 -5.97 -1.82
C LEU A 110 12.97 -6.69 -1.76
N PRO A 111 13.05 -7.96 -2.17
CA PRO A 111 14.30 -8.69 -2.21
C PRO A 111 15.25 -8.17 -3.30
N PRO A 112 16.58 -8.21 -3.09
CA PRO A 112 17.54 -7.57 -3.99
C PRO A 112 17.61 -8.16 -5.41
N VAL A 113 17.58 -9.50 -5.58
CA VAL A 113 17.71 -10.13 -6.92
C VAL A 113 17.04 -11.51 -7.04
N ILE A 114 17.25 -12.41 -6.08
CA ILE A 114 16.80 -13.82 -6.15
C ILE A 114 15.78 -14.06 -5.05
N SER A 115 14.57 -14.54 -5.36
CA SER A 115 13.59 -14.98 -4.36
C SER A 115 13.60 -16.50 -4.19
N THR A 116 13.69 -16.99 -2.95
CA THR A 116 13.50 -18.43 -2.66
C THR A 116 12.02 -18.82 -2.66
N HIS A 117 11.13 -17.85 -2.43
CA HIS A 117 9.67 -18.05 -2.45
C HIS A 117 9.03 -17.07 -3.44
N PRO A 118 8.81 -17.45 -4.71
CA PRO A 118 8.15 -16.58 -5.68
C PRO A 118 6.71 -16.26 -5.26
N GLU A 119 6.14 -15.19 -5.81
CA GLU A 119 4.74 -14.77 -5.61
C GLU A 119 4.31 -14.68 -4.14
N SER A 120 5.26 -14.33 -3.26
CA SER A 120 5.07 -14.26 -1.81
C SER A 120 5.06 -12.82 -1.28
N THR A 121 5.25 -11.85 -2.17
CA THR A 121 5.08 -10.43 -1.87
C THR A 121 4.16 -9.81 -2.91
N PHE A 122 3.05 -9.24 -2.45
CA PHE A 122 2.16 -8.44 -3.29
C PHE A 122 2.41 -6.95 -3.02
N ILE A 123 2.35 -6.18 -4.10
CA ILE A 123 2.56 -4.74 -4.08
C ILE A 123 1.29 -4.08 -4.59
N GLU A 124 0.83 -3.06 -3.88
CA GLU A 124 -0.38 -2.32 -4.20
C GLU A 124 -0.06 -0.81 -4.17
N VAL A 125 -0.22 -0.14 -5.31
CA VAL A 125 0.04 1.30 -5.45
C VAL A 125 -1.30 2.03 -5.40
N LYS A 126 -1.50 2.90 -4.41
CA LYS A 126 -2.78 3.62 -4.23
C LYS A 126 -2.60 5.11 -4.08
N ALA A 127 -3.32 5.83 -4.92
CA ALA A 127 -3.46 7.28 -4.88
C ALA A 127 -4.92 7.63 -4.64
N VAL A 128 -5.41 7.38 -3.42
CA VAL A 128 -6.81 7.63 -3.03
C VAL A 128 -6.87 8.50 -1.79
N LYS A 129 -7.65 9.58 -1.83
CA LYS A 129 -7.86 10.41 -0.64
C LYS A 129 -8.74 9.66 0.35
N GLY A 130 -8.20 9.28 1.51
CA GLY A 130 -8.94 8.59 2.57
C GLY A 130 -8.24 7.35 3.10
N THR A 131 -9.03 6.37 3.55
CA THR A 131 -8.51 5.17 4.23
C THR A 131 -8.81 3.91 3.42
N VAL A 132 -7.76 3.11 3.19
CA VAL A 132 -7.84 1.77 2.58
C VAL A 132 -8.15 0.76 3.69
N ASN A 133 -9.37 0.21 3.67
CA ASN A 133 -9.86 -0.79 4.60
C ASN A 133 -9.89 -2.20 3.97
N LEU A 134 -10.24 -3.23 4.75
CA LEU A 134 -10.31 -4.61 4.26
C LEU A 134 -11.34 -4.83 3.15
N ASP A 135 -12.43 -4.05 3.16
CA ASP A 135 -13.52 -4.09 2.19
C ASP A 135 -13.27 -3.22 0.94
N TYR A 136 -12.16 -2.49 0.92
CA TYR A 136 -11.74 -1.66 -0.20
C TYR A 136 -11.73 -2.45 -1.52
N ALA A 137 -12.18 -1.79 -2.60
CA ALA A 137 -12.36 -2.39 -3.92
C ALA A 137 -13.07 -3.75 -3.86
N GLN A 138 -14.20 -3.81 -3.13
CA GLN A 138 -14.97 -5.04 -2.98
C GLN A 138 -14.10 -6.20 -2.49
N TYR A 139 -13.44 -5.98 -1.34
CA TYR A 139 -12.58 -6.92 -0.64
C TYR A 139 -11.29 -7.33 -1.40
N GLN A 140 -10.71 -6.44 -2.20
CA GLN A 140 -9.40 -6.67 -2.84
C GLN A 140 -8.31 -6.89 -1.79
N ILE A 141 -8.24 -6.03 -0.77
CA ILE A 141 -7.20 -6.10 0.26
C ILE A 141 -7.31 -7.39 1.07
N LEU A 142 -8.53 -7.71 1.53
CA LEU A 142 -8.80 -9.00 2.18
C LEU A 142 -8.38 -10.18 1.29
N GLY A 143 -8.72 -10.13 0.00
CA GLY A 143 -8.37 -11.19 -0.92
C GLY A 143 -6.87 -11.36 -1.15
N MET A 144 -6.09 -10.27 -1.14
CA MET A 144 -4.64 -10.33 -1.22
C MET A 144 -4.03 -10.98 0.01
N LEU A 145 -4.49 -10.60 1.20
CA LEU A 145 -4.06 -11.24 2.43
C LEU A 145 -4.40 -12.74 2.43
N ASP A 146 -5.62 -13.11 2.03
CA ASP A 146 -6.05 -14.51 1.87
C ASP A 146 -5.16 -15.31 0.88
N VAL A 147 -4.78 -14.73 -0.25
CA VAL A 147 -3.83 -15.37 -1.18
C VAL A 147 -2.46 -15.56 -0.53
N LEU A 148 -1.94 -14.52 0.13
CA LEU A 148 -0.62 -14.54 0.74
C LEU A 148 -0.47 -15.59 1.86
N THR A 149 -1.56 -15.93 2.57
CA THR A 149 -1.56 -17.05 3.56
C THR A 149 -1.24 -18.41 2.96
N ARG A 150 -1.37 -18.54 1.63
CA ARG A 150 -1.15 -19.79 0.89
C ARG A 150 0.08 -19.71 -0.02
N SER A 151 0.88 -18.65 0.08
CA SER A 151 2.12 -18.51 -0.68
C SER A 151 3.21 -19.44 -0.16
N ALA A 152 4.24 -19.69 -0.96
CA ALA A 152 5.36 -20.56 -0.56
C ALA A 152 6.08 -20.03 0.71
N ALA A 153 6.14 -18.72 0.90
CA ALA A 153 6.73 -18.13 2.11
C ALA A 153 5.88 -18.37 3.37
N ALA A 154 4.56 -18.52 3.25
CA ALA A 154 3.69 -18.80 4.39
C ALA A 154 4.03 -20.15 5.05
N SER A 155 4.48 -21.11 4.23
CA SER A 155 4.91 -22.45 4.65
C SER A 155 6.39 -22.52 5.08
N SER A 156 7.17 -21.43 4.94
CA SER A 156 8.59 -21.41 5.37
C SER A 156 8.68 -21.47 6.90
N THR A 157 9.67 -22.22 7.41
CA THR A 157 9.85 -22.48 8.85
C THR A 157 11.32 -22.25 9.26
N GLY A 158 11.57 -22.20 10.57
CA GLY A 158 12.90 -21.97 11.12
C GLY A 158 13.21 -20.51 11.47
N PRO A 159 14.42 -20.23 12.00
CA PRO A 159 14.80 -18.91 12.51
C PRO A 159 14.96 -17.84 11.42
N ASP A 160 15.26 -18.27 10.20
CA ASP A 160 15.44 -17.43 9.02
C ASP A 160 14.32 -17.63 8.00
N ARG A 161 13.15 -18.13 8.43
CA ARG A 161 12.01 -18.31 7.53
C ARG A 161 11.70 -17.06 6.73
N ALA A 162 11.25 -17.25 5.51
CA ALA A 162 10.62 -16.20 4.75
C ALA A 162 9.25 -15.84 5.35
N TYR A 163 8.80 -14.61 5.07
CA TYR A 163 7.48 -14.15 5.45
C TYR A 163 6.73 -13.64 4.22
N PRO A 164 5.46 -14.04 4.03
CA PRO A 164 4.62 -13.40 3.05
C PRO A 164 4.45 -11.92 3.39
N SER A 165 4.40 -11.06 2.37
CA SER A 165 4.34 -9.62 2.57
C SER A 165 3.29 -8.95 1.68
N LEU A 166 2.60 -7.95 2.22
CA LEU A 166 1.81 -6.99 1.45
C LEU A 166 2.46 -5.63 1.58
N TYR A 167 2.80 -5.00 0.45
CA TYR A 167 3.51 -3.73 0.41
C TYR A 167 2.66 -2.66 -0.30
N PHE A 168 2.22 -1.68 0.47
CA PHE A 168 1.52 -0.51 -0.03
C PHE A 168 2.51 0.60 -0.42
N VAL A 169 2.29 1.20 -1.58
CA VAL A 169 2.92 2.49 -1.94
C VAL A 169 1.83 3.50 -2.16
N VAL A 170 1.83 4.58 -1.38
CA VAL A 170 0.68 5.46 -1.26
C VAL A 170 1.00 6.94 -1.41
N THR A 171 -0.01 7.76 -1.72
CA THR A 171 0.07 9.22 -1.64
C THR A 171 -0.09 9.72 -0.20
N GLY A 172 0.36 10.95 0.07
CA GLY A 172 0.34 11.54 1.42
C GLY A 172 -1.05 11.70 2.06
N ASP A 173 -2.11 11.69 1.24
CA ASP A 173 -3.52 11.74 1.67
C ASP A 173 -4.22 10.38 1.66
N THR A 174 -3.46 9.28 1.54
CA THR A 174 -3.94 7.91 1.65
C THR A 174 -3.44 7.29 2.96
N SER A 175 -4.35 6.69 3.72
CA SER A 175 -4.07 5.98 4.97
C SER A 175 -4.44 4.50 4.86
N ILE A 176 -3.77 3.64 5.63
CA ILE A 176 -4.11 2.22 5.75
C ILE A 176 -4.89 2.03 7.05
N GLY A 177 -6.07 1.43 6.99
CA GLY A 177 -6.92 1.23 8.16
C GLY A 177 -6.33 0.20 9.13
N ASN A 178 -6.50 0.43 10.44
CA ASN A 178 -5.99 -0.48 11.48
C ASN A 178 -6.48 -1.92 11.32
N GLY A 179 -7.72 -2.12 10.85
CA GLY A 179 -8.24 -3.46 10.57
C GLY A 179 -7.43 -4.25 9.54
N VAL A 180 -6.78 -3.58 8.58
CA VAL A 180 -5.85 -4.23 7.65
C VAL A 180 -4.59 -4.69 8.38
N VAL A 181 -4.04 -3.84 9.26
CA VAL A 181 -2.85 -4.12 10.07
C VAL A 181 -3.12 -5.30 11.01
N ASP A 182 -4.23 -5.28 11.74
CA ASP A 182 -4.61 -6.33 12.70
C ASP A 182 -4.85 -7.67 11.99
N HIS A 183 -5.52 -7.65 10.84
CA HIS A 183 -5.78 -8.85 10.07
C HIS A 183 -4.49 -9.43 9.47
N ALA A 184 -3.62 -8.60 8.89
CA ALA A 184 -2.31 -9.04 8.39
C ALA A 184 -1.44 -9.63 9.53
N THR A 185 -1.49 -9.00 10.71
CA THR A 185 -0.79 -9.49 11.91
C THR A 185 -1.27 -10.87 12.33
N THR A 186 -2.59 -11.06 12.40
CA THR A 186 -3.21 -12.35 12.71
C THR A 186 -2.77 -13.45 11.73
N LEU A 187 -2.68 -13.08 10.44
CA LEU A 187 -2.26 -13.98 9.37
C LEU A 187 -0.73 -14.13 9.24
N ARG A 188 0.05 -13.47 10.12
CA ARG A 188 1.52 -13.44 10.09
C ARG A 188 2.10 -12.97 8.74
N ILE A 189 1.43 -12.04 8.09
CA ILE A 189 1.87 -11.36 6.86
C ILE A 189 2.51 -10.03 7.24
N LEU A 190 3.73 -9.78 6.77
CA LEU A 190 4.39 -8.50 7.00
C LEU A 190 3.71 -7.42 6.15
N LEU A 191 3.27 -6.36 6.81
CA LEU A 191 2.59 -5.24 6.16
C LEU A 191 3.54 -4.06 6.08
N TRP A 192 3.86 -3.66 4.86
CA TRP A 192 4.78 -2.56 4.57
C TRP A 192 4.02 -1.40 3.93
N VAL A 193 4.48 -0.18 4.21
CA VAL A 193 3.97 1.04 3.57
C VAL A 193 5.13 1.96 3.21
N SER A 194 5.06 2.57 2.03
CA SER A 194 5.86 3.72 1.63
C SER A 194 4.95 4.83 1.15
N GLY A 195 5.35 6.08 1.41
CA GLY A 195 4.82 7.22 0.69
C GLY A 195 5.58 7.48 -0.62
N VAL A 196 5.06 8.37 -1.44
CA VAL A 196 5.82 8.98 -2.55
C VAL A 196 6.11 10.43 -2.21
N GLU A 197 7.38 10.77 -2.12
CA GLU A 197 7.92 12.10 -1.86
C GLU A 197 7.87 12.94 -3.14
N ASP A 198 7.49 14.21 -2.98
CA ASP A 198 7.61 15.28 -3.96
C ASP A 198 8.95 16.00 -3.73
N LEU A 199 9.88 15.83 -4.66
CA LEU A 199 11.20 16.47 -4.61
C LEU A 199 11.19 17.86 -5.28
N GLY A 200 10.01 18.32 -5.74
CA GLY A 200 9.83 19.55 -6.48
C GLY A 200 9.99 19.38 -8.00
N GLY A 201 9.38 20.28 -8.77
CA GLY A 201 9.53 20.32 -10.23
C GLY A 201 8.99 19.09 -10.96
N GLY A 202 8.10 18.30 -10.35
CA GLY A 202 7.59 17.05 -10.94
C GLY A 202 8.48 15.83 -10.68
N ASP A 203 9.60 15.99 -9.97
CA ASP A 203 10.43 14.88 -9.53
C ASP A 203 9.81 14.22 -8.30
N LEU A 204 9.59 12.92 -8.39
CA LEU A 204 9.01 12.09 -7.32
C LEU A 204 9.98 11.00 -6.90
N ARG A 205 9.83 10.49 -5.68
CA ARG A 205 10.60 9.34 -5.19
C ARG A 205 9.79 8.49 -4.23
N VAL A 206 9.90 7.17 -4.34
CA VAL A 206 9.31 6.26 -3.34
C VAL A 206 10.13 6.32 -2.05
N ALA A 207 9.51 6.71 -0.94
CA ALA A 207 10.17 6.79 0.36
C ALA A 207 10.60 5.39 0.86
N PRO A 208 11.58 5.31 1.79
CA PRO A 208 11.93 4.05 2.42
C PRO A 208 10.72 3.40 3.11
N PRO A 209 10.46 2.10 2.88
CA PRO A 209 9.30 1.44 3.46
C PRO A 209 9.39 1.31 4.99
N LEU A 210 8.27 1.59 5.65
CA LEU A 210 8.01 1.30 7.05
C LEU A 210 7.19 0.02 7.18
N CYS A 211 7.54 -0.81 8.16
CA CYS A 211 6.76 -1.99 8.49
C CYS A 211 5.77 -1.71 9.61
N LEU A 212 4.48 -1.85 9.34
CA LEU A 212 3.41 -1.49 10.26
C LEU A 212 3.22 -2.50 11.39
N ASN A 213 3.51 -3.78 11.15
CA ASN A 213 3.27 -4.86 12.11
C ASN A 213 4.49 -5.74 12.41
N CYS A 214 5.69 -5.35 11.96
CA CYS A 214 6.89 -6.15 12.19
C CYS A 214 7.20 -6.34 13.67
N HIS A 215 6.89 -5.36 14.53
CA HIS A 215 7.12 -5.47 15.97
C HIS A 215 6.32 -6.64 16.59
N ALA A 216 5.12 -6.92 16.05
CA ALA A 216 4.27 -8.01 16.50
C ALA A 216 4.68 -9.37 15.91
N ILE A 217 5.09 -9.40 14.64
CA ILE A 217 5.43 -10.65 13.93
C ILE A 217 6.87 -11.11 14.18
N LEU A 218 7.79 -10.16 14.39
CA LEU A 218 9.24 -10.36 14.52
C LEU A 218 9.76 -9.80 15.85
N PRO A 219 9.26 -10.25 17.01
CA PRO A 219 9.62 -9.67 18.29
C PRO A 219 11.13 -9.79 18.54
N GLY A 220 11.75 -8.68 18.94
CA GLY A 220 13.18 -8.60 19.26
C GLY A 220 14.14 -8.70 18.06
N LYS A 221 13.63 -8.71 16.82
CA LYS A 221 14.48 -8.68 15.62
C LYS A 221 14.73 -7.24 15.17
N LYS A 222 16.00 -6.89 14.95
CA LYS A 222 16.35 -5.65 14.24
C LYS A 222 15.88 -5.77 12.79
N LEU A 223 15.10 -4.79 12.34
CA LEU A 223 14.70 -4.70 10.94
C LEU A 223 15.87 -4.18 10.10
N PRO A 224 16.05 -4.68 8.87
CA PRO A 224 17.02 -4.11 7.95
C PRO A 224 16.65 -2.65 7.67
N GLY A 225 17.67 -1.79 7.53
CA GLY A 225 17.44 -0.47 6.96
C GLY A 225 16.84 -0.64 5.56
N THR A 226 15.80 0.13 5.27
CA THR A 226 15.16 0.15 3.96
C THR A 226 15.69 1.33 3.15
N LEU A 227 15.73 1.19 1.83
CA LEU A 227 16.24 2.23 0.93
C LEU A 227 15.07 2.90 0.21
N SER A 228 15.23 4.17 -0.13
CA SER A 228 14.34 4.85 -1.06
C SER A 228 14.44 4.25 -2.46
N GLY A 229 13.35 4.38 -3.22
CA GLY A 229 13.36 4.13 -4.66
C GLY A 229 14.24 5.12 -5.43
N ARG A 230 14.36 4.89 -6.74
CA ARG A 230 14.99 5.87 -7.64
C ARG A 230 14.05 7.07 -7.79
N SER A 231 14.63 8.27 -7.90
CA SER A 231 13.85 9.44 -8.29
C SER A 231 13.38 9.27 -9.74
N PHE A 232 12.17 9.73 -10.03
CA PHE A 232 11.59 9.71 -11.37
C PHE A 232 10.82 10.99 -11.63
N HIS A 233 10.95 11.48 -12.87
CA HIS A 233 10.30 12.71 -13.28
C HIS A 233 8.92 12.41 -13.88
N VAL A 234 7.89 13.08 -13.39
CA VAL A 234 6.57 13.09 -14.02
C VAL A 234 6.59 14.16 -15.09
N HIS A 235 6.66 13.75 -16.36
CA HIS A 235 6.64 14.68 -17.49
C HIS A 235 5.37 15.55 -17.48
N ASP A 236 5.60 16.86 -17.53
CA ASP A 236 4.60 17.91 -17.59
C ASP A 236 3.69 17.72 -18.81
N LEU A 237 2.38 17.62 -18.58
CA LEU A 237 1.40 17.41 -19.63
C LEU A 237 0.34 18.51 -19.55
N SER A 238 0.64 19.64 -20.19
CA SER A 238 -0.29 20.65 -20.75
C SER A 238 -1.52 21.03 -19.90
N ASP A 239 -1.68 22.31 -19.53
CA ASP A 239 -2.88 22.92 -18.92
C ASP A 239 -3.81 21.92 -18.25
N ALA A 240 -3.56 21.64 -16.97
CA ALA A 240 -4.54 21.00 -16.09
C ALA A 240 -5.77 21.91 -16.02
N GLY A 241 -6.60 21.91 -17.06
CA GLY A 241 -7.85 22.64 -17.06
C GLY A 241 -8.66 22.20 -15.85
N ASP A 242 -9.37 23.12 -15.21
CA ASP A 242 -10.05 22.94 -13.91
C ASP A 242 -11.03 21.75 -13.83
N ARG A 243 -11.25 21.04 -14.93
CA ARG A 243 -12.14 19.88 -15.03
C ARG A 243 -11.53 18.65 -14.37
N GLY A 244 -11.95 18.39 -13.13
CA GLY A 244 -11.77 17.09 -12.47
C GLY A 244 -10.79 17.07 -11.30
N LEU A 245 -10.21 18.22 -10.93
CA LEU A 245 -9.31 18.36 -9.78
C LEU A 245 -10.00 18.05 -8.43
N ASP A 246 -11.30 18.30 -8.34
CA ASP A 246 -12.09 18.15 -7.11
C ASP A 246 -12.78 16.78 -6.97
N LYS A 247 -12.65 15.88 -7.97
CA LYS A 247 -13.27 14.55 -7.89
C LYS A 247 -12.30 13.57 -7.23
N PRO A 248 -12.75 12.72 -6.29
CA PRO A 248 -11.90 11.68 -5.71
C PRO A 248 -11.24 10.88 -6.82
N MET A 249 -9.96 10.53 -6.67
CA MET A 249 -9.30 9.60 -7.59
C MET A 249 -10.01 8.29 -7.34
N LEU A 250 -10.97 7.99 -8.21
CA LEU A 250 -11.79 6.80 -8.07
C LEU A 250 -10.86 5.62 -8.33
N ASP A 251 -10.78 4.78 -7.30
CA ASP A 251 -10.35 3.41 -7.39
C ASP A 251 -11.01 2.79 -8.62
N ASP A 252 -10.14 2.22 -9.42
CA ASP A 252 -10.23 1.86 -10.83
C ASP A 252 -11.50 1.14 -11.35
N GLY A 253 -12.49 0.77 -10.53
CA GLY A 253 -13.59 -0.07 -10.98
C GLY A 253 -13.09 -1.33 -11.69
N LEU A 254 -11.82 -1.74 -11.49
CA LEU A 254 -11.24 -2.98 -12.03
C LEU A 254 -11.78 -4.20 -11.31
N VAL A 255 -12.73 -3.97 -10.41
CA VAL A 255 -13.77 -4.91 -10.04
C VAL A 255 -15.09 -4.57 -10.74
N GLY A 256 -15.05 -4.76 -12.06
CA GLY A 256 -16.19 -4.66 -12.94
C GLY A 256 -15.75 -4.99 -14.36
N HIS A 257 -16.41 -5.96 -15.00
CA HIS A 257 -16.26 -6.21 -16.43
C HIS A 257 -16.27 -4.88 -17.22
N PRO A 258 -15.53 -4.78 -18.35
CA PRO A 258 -15.72 -3.70 -19.30
C PRO A 258 -17.13 -3.86 -19.90
N GLY A 259 -18.13 -3.23 -19.28
CA GLY A 259 -19.52 -3.40 -19.68
C GLY A 259 -20.52 -3.12 -18.58
N THR A 260 -20.47 -1.95 -17.92
CA THR A 260 -21.67 -1.17 -17.58
C THR A 260 -21.27 0.20 -17.01
N PRO A 261 -21.42 1.29 -17.78
CA PRO A 261 -21.38 2.64 -17.23
C PRO A 261 -22.59 2.87 -16.32
N GLY A 262 -22.33 3.32 -15.09
CA GLY A 262 -23.35 3.94 -14.23
C GLY A 262 -24.09 3.00 -13.28
N ASN A 263 -23.54 2.79 -12.08
CA ASN A 263 -24.34 2.81 -10.85
C ASN A 263 -23.44 3.14 -9.65
N THR A 264 -23.56 4.36 -9.15
CA THR A 264 -22.89 4.85 -7.93
C THR A 264 -23.88 5.12 -6.79
N ARG A 265 -25.04 4.44 -6.75
CA ARG A 265 -25.99 4.61 -5.63
C ARG A 265 -25.80 3.57 -4.52
N PRO A 266 -25.98 3.97 -3.25
CA PRO A 266 -26.01 3.05 -2.12
C PRO A 266 -27.39 2.39 -2.04
N HIS A 267 -27.45 1.10 -2.38
CA HIS A 267 -28.50 0.17 -1.95
C HIS A 267 -27.83 -1.15 -1.58
#